data_AF-A0A0H3C2V5-F1
#
_entry.id   AF-A0A0H3C2V5-F1
#
_cell.length_a   1.000
_cell.length_b   1.000
_cell.length_c   1.000
_cell.angle_alpha   90.00
_cell.angle_beta   90.00
_cell.angle_gamma   90.00
#
_symmetry.space_group_name_H-M   'P 1'
#
loop_
_entity.id
_entity.type
_entity.pdbx_description
1 polymer ?
#
loop_
_entity_poly.entity_id
_entity_poly.type
_entity_poly.pdbx_seq_one_letter_code
_entity_poly.pdbx_strand_id
1 'polypeptide(L)'
;MQKDIYISNIFLYIPLFYSCFLTPPKSLKINSIKTEVFDFKIIEEGDITKYNKNPIKESNNNICLTFKEPELNEIKEGEVFEILANGYVIWAKSGDLRDIKDKNNNLIEDLRELKYSYIFSPIRFKTYSLLTFSYTNYSINDNNYKIFGQEVPIAKIIAFESTEEFEKKYEIKSLKLNSEESNIDFEQNRTGFAKINLKETSREPQYIYSYNFGVFDNSLADYFKLFYKKSKCNYMPAYLTIKDKQTNKDKTYEIILNLKLFNDAIRLIFDKYSNLSKEKLKLFIDE
;
A
#
# COMPACT_ATOMS: atom_id res chain seq x y z
N MET A 1 40.87 32.03 25.19
CA MET A 1 40.53 30.60 25.05
C MET A 1 39.09 30.43 25.52
N GLN A 2 38.18 30.25 24.56
CA GLN A 2 36.75 30.02 24.77
C GLN A 2 36.55 28.72 25.57
N LYS A 3 35.75 28.80 26.63
CA LYS A 3 35.10 27.66 27.25
C LYS A 3 33.66 27.67 26.75
N ASP A 4 33.37 26.84 25.77
CA ASP A 4 32.01 26.67 25.31
C ASP A 4 31.22 25.82 26.30
N ILE A 5 30.20 26.48 26.83
CA ILE A 5 29.15 25.96 27.69
C ILE A 5 28.26 25.08 26.81
N TYR A 6 28.32 23.76 26.98
CA TYR A 6 27.32 22.87 26.41
C TYR A 6 26.03 23.00 27.23
N ILE A 7 25.08 23.74 26.66
CA ILE A 7 23.70 23.84 27.15
C ILE A 7 23.06 22.46 26.98
N SER A 8 22.95 21.74 28.09
CA SER A 8 22.11 20.57 28.26
C SER A 8 20.65 21.01 28.17
N ASN A 9 20.05 20.94 26.99
CA ASN A 9 18.61 21.08 26.82
C ASN A 9 17.94 19.75 27.19
N ILE A 10 17.86 19.52 28.49
CA ILE A 10 16.85 18.68 29.13
C ILE A 10 15.51 19.39 28.93
N PHE A 11 14.78 19.01 27.89
CA PHE A 11 13.35 19.27 27.83
C PHE A 11 12.61 18.01 28.27
N LEU A 12 12.46 17.96 29.58
CA LEU A 12 11.51 17.14 30.31
C LEU A 12 10.11 17.71 30.02
N TYR A 13 9.35 17.06 29.13
CA TYR A 13 7.92 17.30 29.00
C TYR A 13 7.17 15.98 29.12
N ILE A 14 6.72 15.70 30.34
CA ILE A 14 5.55 14.88 30.64
C ILE A 14 4.57 15.84 31.33
N PRO A 15 3.32 15.94 30.85
CA PRO A 15 2.25 15.34 31.65
C PRO A 15 1.27 14.49 30.82
N LEU A 16 0.96 13.34 31.42
CA LEU A 16 -0.26 12.54 31.33
C LEU A 16 -1.50 13.20 30.69
N PHE A 17 -2.06 12.53 29.68
CA PHE A 17 -3.50 12.26 29.63
C PHE A 17 -3.73 10.79 29.24
N TYR A 18 -3.88 9.95 30.27
CA TYR A 18 -4.77 8.79 30.21
C TYR A 18 -6.20 9.33 30.32
N SER A 19 -7.04 9.05 29.35
CA SER A 19 -8.48 8.92 29.60
C SER A 19 -9.04 7.86 28.66
N CYS A 20 -9.48 6.76 29.26
CA CYS A 20 -10.16 5.65 28.62
C CYS A 20 -11.46 6.12 27.97
N PHE A 21 -11.78 5.63 26.76
CA PHE A 21 -13.10 5.09 26.47
C PHE A 21 -13.01 3.93 25.49
N LEU A 22 -13.52 2.79 25.95
CA LEU A 22 -13.85 1.60 25.19
C LEU A 22 -14.95 1.92 24.17
N THR A 23 -14.72 1.65 22.89
CA THR A 23 -15.69 1.01 21.99
C THR A 23 -14.93 0.49 20.77
N PRO A 24 -15.03 -0.80 20.41
CA PRO A 24 -14.61 -1.23 19.08
C PRO A 24 -15.53 -0.55 18.05
N PRO A 25 -15.04 -0.12 16.88
CA PRO A 25 -15.93 0.25 15.80
C PRO A 25 -16.83 -0.96 15.52
N LYS A 26 -18.15 -0.75 15.64
CA LYS A 26 -19.16 -1.75 15.30
C LYS A 26 -18.87 -2.22 13.88
N SER A 27 -18.84 -3.54 13.70
CA SER A 27 -18.82 -4.19 12.39
C SER A 27 -19.82 -3.51 11.45
N LEU A 28 -19.33 -2.95 10.35
CA LEU A 28 -20.18 -2.50 9.25
C LEU A 28 -20.88 -3.74 8.70
N LYS A 29 -22.19 -3.85 8.97
CA LYS A 29 -23.06 -4.82 8.32
C LYS A 29 -23.04 -4.54 6.81
N ILE A 30 -22.47 -5.48 6.07
CA ILE A 30 -22.52 -5.52 4.61
C ILE A 30 -23.99 -5.75 4.22
N ASN A 31 -24.65 -4.72 3.70
CA ASN A 31 -25.94 -4.89 3.04
C ASN A 31 -25.67 -5.35 1.61
N SER A 32 -25.92 -6.62 1.33
CA SER A 32 -25.87 -7.17 -0.02
C SER A 32 -26.97 -6.57 -0.90
N ILE A 33 -26.58 -5.84 -1.95
CA ILE A 33 -27.48 -5.47 -3.04
C ILE A 33 -27.16 -6.39 -4.22
N LYS A 34 -28.18 -7.05 -4.77
CA LYS A 34 -28.08 -7.82 -6.02
C LYS A 34 -27.89 -6.87 -7.18
N THR A 35 -26.92 -7.10 -8.07
CA THR A 35 -27.12 -6.97 -9.53
C THR A 35 -25.97 -7.48 -10.40
N GLU A 36 -26.40 -7.97 -11.58
CA GLU A 36 -25.76 -8.17 -12.90
C GLU A 36 -24.35 -8.79 -13.03
N VAL A 37 -24.34 -9.93 -13.73
CA VAL A 37 -23.18 -10.74 -14.09
C VAL A 37 -22.41 -10.05 -15.20
N PHE A 38 -21.17 -9.64 -14.93
CA PHE A 38 -20.23 -9.20 -15.95
C PHE A 38 -19.54 -10.42 -16.55
N ASP A 39 -19.74 -10.65 -17.85
CA ASP A 39 -19.05 -11.69 -18.61
C ASP A 39 -17.64 -11.21 -19.00
N PHE A 40 -16.61 -11.77 -18.36
CA PHE A 40 -15.21 -11.54 -18.69
C PHE A 40 -14.71 -12.64 -19.64
N LYS A 41 -14.18 -12.25 -20.81
CA LYS A 41 -13.50 -13.17 -21.74
C LYS A 41 -11.98 -13.03 -21.56
N ILE A 42 -11.30 -14.13 -21.25
CA ILE A 42 -9.83 -14.20 -21.22
C ILE A 42 -9.35 -14.28 -22.67
N ILE A 43 -8.41 -13.43 -23.06
CA ILE A 43 -7.72 -13.51 -24.37
C ILE A 43 -6.25 -13.82 -24.10
N GLU A 44 -5.80 -15.00 -24.53
CA GLU A 44 -4.38 -15.36 -24.54
C GLU A 44 -3.67 -14.69 -25.73
N GLU A 45 -2.43 -14.25 -25.52
CA GLU A 45 -1.63 -13.44 -26.46
C GLU A 45 -1.27 -14.16 -27.78
N GLY A 46 -1.72 -15.40 -27.98
CA GLY A 46 -1.55 -16.17 -29.22
C GLY A 46 -2.35 -15.64 -30.43
N ASP A 47 -3.41 -14.86 -30.19
CA ASP A 47 -4.31 -14.38 -31.25
C ASP A 47 -4.05 -12.93 -31.71
N ILE A 48 -3.09 -12.22 -31.11
CA ILE A 48 -2.75 -10.84 -31.52
C ILE A 48 -1.54 -10.88 -32.45
N THR A 49 -1.75 -11.43 -33.65
CA THR A 49 -0.77 -11.26 -34.73
C THR A 49 -0.72 -9.80 -35.16
N LYS A 50 0.42 -9.16 -34.86
CA LYS A 50 0.99 -8.00 -35.57
C LYS A 50 0.24 -6.68 -35.39
N TYR A 51 0.97 -5.68 -34.89
CA TYR A 51 0.65 -4.25 -34.90
C TYR A 51 -0.34 -3.87 -36.01
N ASN A 52 -1.61 -3.69 -35.63
CA ASN A 52 -2.59 -3.01 -36.45
C ASN A 52 -3.24 -1.94 -35.58
N LYS A 53 -3.02 -0.66 -35.95
CA LYS A 53 -3.72 0.51 -35.42
C LYS A 53 -5.19 0.50 -35.87
N ASN A 54 -5.93 -0.54 -35.53
CA ASN A 54 -7.38 -0.49 -35.61
C ASN A 54 -7.90 -0.24 -34.20
N PRO A 55 -8.68 0.84 -33.97
CA PRO A 55 -9.31 1.06 -32.69
C PRO A 55 -10.18 -0.16 -32.43
N ILE A 56 -9.88 -0.88 -31.35
CA ILE A 56 -10.78 -1.90 -30.83
C ILE A 56 -12.11 -1.18 -30.62
N LYS A 57 -13.13 -1.53 -31.41
CA LYS A 57 -14.49 -1.04 -31.20
C LYS A 57 -14.82 -1.25 -29.73
N GLU A 58 -15.27 -0.19 -29.05
CA GLU A 58 -15.78 -0.25 -27.68
C GLU A 58 -16.86 -1.33 -27.59
N SER A 59 -16.46 -2.55 -27.28
CA SER A 59 -17.35 -3.55 -26.69
C SER A 59 -17.30 -3.27 -25.19
N ASN A 60 -18.46 -2.99 -24.59
CA ASN A 60 -18.66 -2.78 -23.15
C ASN A 60 -18.33 -4.01 -22.27
N ASN A 61 -17.59 -4.98 -22.81
CA ASN A 61 -17.10 -6.13 -22.07
C ASN A 61 -15.72 -5.77 -21.55
N ASN A 62 -15.58 -5.62 -20.23
CA ASN A 62 -14.29 -5.45 -19.57
C ASN A 62 -13.46 -6.73 -19.81
N ILE A 63 -12.63 -6.75 -20.86
CA ILE A 63 -11.74 -7.88 -21.14
C ILE A 63 -10.56 -7.79 -20.17
N CYS A 64 -10.30 -8.86 -19.42
CA CYS A 64 -9.06 -8.93 -18.66
C CYS A 64 -7.90 -9.18 -19.61
N LEU A 65 -7.09 -8.15 -19.83
CA LEU A 65 -5.85 -8.28 -20.57
C LEU A 65 -4.77 -8.84 -19.63
N THR A 66 -4.16 -9.95 -20.03
CA THR A 66 -3.00 -10.50 -19.32
C THR A 66 -1.75 -9.91 -19.96
N PHE A 67 -0.88 -9.29 -19.16
CA PHE A 67 0.38 -8.75 -19.64
C PHE A 67 1.54 -9.55 -19.08
N LYS A 68 2.55 -9.80 -19.93
CA LYS A 68 3.80 -10.43 -19.48
C LYS A 68 4.58 -9.43 -18.63
N GLU A 69 4.56 -9.64 -17.32
CA GLU A 69 5.38 -8.87 -16.38
C GLU A 69 6.54 -9.71 -15.84
N PRO A 70 7.68 -9.07 -15.51
CA PRO A 70 8.78 -9.79 -14.88
C PRO A 70 8.33 -10.32 -13.53
N GLU A 71 8.65 -11.59 -13.28
CA GLU A 71 8.40 -12.23 -11.99
C GLU A 71 9.10 -11.47 -10.87
N LEU A 72 8.40 -11.34 -9.74
CA LEU A 72 8.98 -10.75 -8.56
C LEU A 72 9.86 -11.80 -7.88
N ASN A 73 11.17 -11.56 -7.87
CA ASN A 73 12.13 -12.51 -7.33
C ASN A 73 12.64 -12.11 -5.93
N GLU A 74 12.43 -10.85 -5.53
CA GLU A 74 12.87 -10.34 -4.23
C GLU A 74 11.93 -9.26 -3.67
N ILE A 75 11.95 -9.12 -2.35
CA ILE A 75 11.35 -8.00 -1.63
C ILE A 75 12.44 -7.04 -1.20
N LYS A 76 12.15 -5.74 -1.26
CA LYS A 76 12.97 -4.71 -0.63
C LYS A 76 12.55 -4.54 0.81
N GLU A 77 13.50 -4.19 1.66
CA GLU A 77 13.25 -3.93 3.07
C GLU A 77 13.94 -2.66 3.50
N GLY A 78 13.41 -2.06 4.56
CA GLY A 78 14.09 -1.00 5.26
C GLY A 78 13.68 -0.95 6.71
N GLU A 79 14.44 -0.16 7.45
CA GLU A 79 14.24 0.07 8.87
C GLU A 79 13.85 1.55 9.08
N VAL A 80 12.88 1.79 9.96
CA VAL A 80 12.53 3.13 10.41
C VAL A 80 12.34 3.15 11.92
N PHE A 81 12.79 4.22 12.57
CA PHE A 81 12.56 4.43 13.98
C PHE A 81 11.12 4.90 14.21
N GLU A 82 10.38 4.14 15.01
CA GLU A 82 8.99 4.41 15.38
C GLU A 82 8.88 4.65 16.87
N ILE A 83 8.45 5.85 17.22
CA ILE A 83 8.28 6.30 18.62
C ILE A 83 7.26 5.42 19.34
N LEU A 84 6.18 5.02 18.66
CA LEU A 84 5.13 4.18 19.24
C LEU A 84 5.61 2.75 19.55
N ALA A 85 6.52 2.24 18.74
CA ALA A 85 7.19 0.97 19.00
C ALA A 85 8.35 1.11 20.00
N ASN A 86 8.66 2.35 20.43
CA ASN A 86 9.84 2.70 21.21
C ASN A 86 11.11 2.06 20.62
N GLY A 87 11.28 2.11 19.30
CA GLY A 87 12.35 1.38 18.64
C GLY A 87 12.23 1.36 17.14
N TYR A 88 12.79 0.34 16.51
CA TYR A 88 12.82 0.23 15.05
C TYR A 88 11.80 -0.76 14.54
N VAL A 89 11.21 -0.46 13.39
CA VAL A 89 10.34 -1.37 12.65
C VAL A 89 10.96 -1.67 11.29
N ILE A 90 10.84 -2.93 10.88
CA ILE A 90 11.21 -3.37 9.54
C ILE A 90 9.94 -3.41 8.69
N TRP A 91 9.98 -2.74 7.55
CA TRP A 91 8.96 -2.84 6.50
C TRP A 91 9.48 -3.67 5.33
N ALA A 92 8.56 -4.26 4.58
CA ALA A 92 8.84 -4.96 3.32
C ALA A 92 8.06 -4.32 2.18
N LYS A 93 8.63 -4.32 0.98
CA LYS A 93 8.07 -3.69 -0.22
C LYS A 93 8.21 -4.61 -1.43
N SER A 94 7.22 -4.57 -2.32
CA SER A 94 7.28 -5.25 -3.62
C SER A 94 8.45 -4.67 -4.43
N GLY A 95 9.52 -5.46 -4.60
CA GLY A 95 10.83 -5.10 -5.17
C GLY A 95 10.90 -3.85 -6.06
N ASP A 96 10.91 -4.04 -7.37
CA ASP A 96 10.98 -2.92 -8.32
C ASP A 96 9.66 -2.17 -8.43
N LEU A 97 9.76 -0.84 -8.54
CA LEU A 97 8.60 0.02 -8.73
C LEU A 97 7.98 -0.24 -10.10
N ARG A 98 6.65 -0.11 -10.17
CA ARG A 98 5.88 -0.34 -11.40
C ARG A 98 5.41 0.97 -12.01
N ASP A 99 5.44 1.00 -13.34
CA ASP A 99 4.80 2.06 -14.11
C ASP A 99 3.30 2.09 -13.86
N ILE A 100 2.73 3.29 -13.79
CA ILE A 100 1.28 3.48 -13.76
C ILE A 100 0.76 3.45 -15.19
N LYS A 101 -0.22 2.59 -15.43
CA LYS A 101 -0.78 2.34 -16.77
C LYS A 101 -2.29 2.45 -16.77
N ASP A 102 -2.86 2.72 -17.93
CA ASP A 102 -4.30 2.64 -18.17
C ASP A 102 -4.78 1.19 -18.37
N LYS A 103 -6.09 1.00 -18.55
CA LYS A 103 -6.72 -0.31 -18.82
C LYS A 103 -6.22 -1.01 -20.08
N ASN A 104 -5.59 -0.28 -20.99
CA ASN A 104 -5.05 -0.78 -22.26
C ASN A 104 -3.53 -1.01 -22.19
N ASN A 105 -2.93 -0.99 -20.98
CA ASN A 105 -1.48 -1.13 -20.74
C ASN A 105 -0.63 0.03 -21.26
N ASN A 106 -1.23 1.17 -21.57
CA ASN A 106 -0.48 2.34 -22.01
C ASN A 106 0.01 3.14 -20.81
N LEU A 107 1.21 3.71 -20.94
CA LEU A 107 1.70 4.70 -20.00
C LEU A 107 0.83 5.96 -20.06
N ILE A 108 0.54 6.53 -18.90
CA ILE A 108 -0.20 7.79 -18.79
C ILE A 108 0.83 8.92 -18.63
N GLU A 109 0.92 9.81 -19.61
CA GLU A 109 2.00 10.82 -19.68
C GLU A 109 2.09 11.70 -18.43
N ASP A 110 0.95 12.18 -17.92
CA ASP A 110 0.88 13.00 -16.70
C ASP A 110 1.37 12.25 -15.44
N LEU A 111 1.41 10.92 -15.47
CA LEU A 111 1.80 10.05 -14.36
C LEU A 111 3.15 9.37 -14.59
N ARG A 112 3.89 9.71 -15.65
CA ARG A 112 5.16 9.07 -16.03
C ARG A 112 6.23 9.14 -14.93
N GLU A 113 6.23 10.25 -14.21
CA GLU A 113 7.12 10.60 -13.10
C GLU A 113 6.64 10.03 -11.75
N LEU A 114 5.61 9.19 -11.77
CA LEU A 114 5.18 8.38 -10.64
C LEU A 114 5.44 6.91 -10.94
N LYS A 115 5.80 6.17 -9.89
CA LYS A 115 5.74 4.71 -9.90
C LYS A 115 4.99 4.22 -8.68
N TYR A 116 4.43 3.02 -8.75
CA TYR A 116 3.73 2.42 -7.62
C TYR A 116 4.37 1.12 -7.15
N SER A 117 4.04 0.74 -5.93
CA SER A 117 4.48 -0.49 -5.27
C SER A 117 3.56 -0.82 -4.10
N TYR A 118 3.74 -1.99 -3.51
CA TYR A 118 3.04 -2.39 -2.29
C TYR A 118 4.00 -2.46 -1.11
N ILE A 119 3.61 -1.88 0.01
CA ILE A 119 4.37 -1.87 1.27
C ILE A 119 3.58 -2.63 2.33
N PHE A 120 4.29 -3.46 3.10
CA PHE A 120 3.80 -4.22 4.24
C PHE A 120 4.61 -3.84 5.46
N SER A 121 3.96 -3.28 6.47
CA SER A 121 4.64 -2.78 7.66
C SER A 121 3.75 -2.81 8.88
N PRO A 122 4.25 -3.15 10.07
CA PRO A 122 5.60 -3.65 10.37
C PRO A 122 5.70 -5.19 10.25
N ILE A 123 6.81 -5.70 9.71
CA ILE A 123 7.12 -7.14 9.62
C ILE A 123 7.91 -7.62 10.84
N ARG A 124 8.84 -6.80 11.33
CA ARG A 124 9.63 -7.05 12.55
C ARG A 124 9.79 -5.79 13.36
N PHE A 125 10.14 -5.97 14.63
CA PHE A 125 10.39 -4.90 15.58
C PHE A 125 11.69 -5.13 16.33
N LYS A 126 12.37 -4.04 16.65
CA LYS A 126 13.47 -3.97 17.61
C LYS A 126 13.16 -2.87 18.61
N THR A 127 12.56 -3.24 19.73
CA THR A 127 12.08 -2.29 20.73
C THR A 127 13.14 -2.01 21.78
N TYR A 128 13.19 -0.78 22.29
CA TYR A 128 14.03 -0.41 23.42
C TYR A 128 13.35 -0.81 24.72
N SER A 129 14.01 -1.68 25.48
CA SER A 129 13.58 -2.08 26.81
C SER A 129 14.08 -1.10 27.84
N LEU A 130 13.17 -0.35 28.47
CA LEU A 130 13.47 0.55 29.57
C LEU A 130 13.97 -0.20 30.82
N LEU A 131 13.60 -1.47 30.99
CA LEU A 131 14.02 -2.30 32.14
C LEU A 131 15.48 -2.71 32.06
N THR A 132 15.96 -3.02 30.86
CA THR A 132 17.33 -3.49 30.61
C THR A 132 18.23 -2.40 30.00
N PHE A 133 17.68 -1.19 29.80
CA PHE A 133 18.32 -0.05 29.13
C PHE A 133 18.99 -0.43 27.79
N SER A 134 18.39 -1.38 27.07
CA SER A 134 18.98 -1.98 25.88
C SER A 134 17.91 -2.27 24.84
N TYR A 135 18.32 -2.32 23.57
CA TYR A 135 17.44 -2.82 22.51
C TYR A 135 17.26 -4.32 22.65
N THR A 136 16.01 -4.75 22.47
CA THR A 136 15.67 -6.16 22.33
C THR A 136 16.24 -6.74 21.03
N ASN A 137 16.27 -8.06 20.94
CA ASN A 137 16.46 -8.73 19.66
C ASN A 137 15.23 -8.51 18.76
N TYR A 138 15.46 -8.57 17.45
CA TYR A 138 14.38 -8.41 16.49
C TYR A 138 13.32 -9.50 16.64
N SER A 139 12.09 -9.06 16.95
CA SER A 139 10.91 -9.91 17.07
C SER A 139 10.09 -9.86 15.78
N ILE A 140 9.54 -10.99 15.37
CA ILE A 140 8.63 -11.08 14.21
C ILE A 140 7.24 -10.63 14.64
N ASN A 141 6.52 -9.94 13.76
CA ASN A 141 5.13 -9.55 13.99
C ASN A 141 4.16 -10.74 13.85
N ASP A 142 4.30 -11.74 14.72
CA ASP A 142 3.38 -12.88 14.79
C ASP A 142 2.12 -12.54 15.62
N ASN A 143 1.21 -13.50 15.81
CA ASN A 143 -0.01 -13.29 16.61
C ASN A 143 0.26 -13.09 18.12
N ASN A 144 1.43 -13.47 18.60
CA ASN A 144 1.80 -13.35 20.00
C ASN A 144 2.46 -12.00 20.31
N TYR A 145 3.01 -11.34 19.30
CA TYR A 145 3.66 -10.05 19.44
C TYR A 145 2.64 -8.95 19.76
N LYS A 146 2.90 -8.26 20.89
CA LYS A 146 2.05 -7.20 21.41
C LYS A 146 2.87 -5.99 21.80
N ILE A 147 2.36 -4.80 21.48
CA ILE A 147 2.86 -3.52 21.99
C ILE A 147 1.82 -3.00 22.97
N PHE A 148 2.24 -2.75 24.23
CA PHE A 148 1.34 -2.36 25.33
C PHE A 148 0.11 -3.27 25.48
N GLY A 149 0.29 -4.59 25.26
CA GLY A 149 -0.78 -5.58 25.36
C GLY A 149 -1.75 -5.64 24.17
N GLN A 150 -1.56 -4.79 23.15
CA GLN A 150 -2.34 -4.78 21.92
C GLN A 150 -1.60 -5.49 20.79
N GLU A 151 -2.34 -6.25 19.99
CA GLU A 151 -1.82 -6.85 18.77
C GLU A 151 -1.44 -5.76 17.78
N VAL A 152 -0.30 -5.93 17.12
CA VAL A 152 0.15 -4.98 16.10
C VAL A 152 -0.28 -5.48 14.71
N PRO A 153 -1.17 -4.76 14.01
CA PRO A 153 -1.55 -5.11 12.65
C PRO A 153 -0.36 -4.96 11.69
N ILE A 154 -0.44 -5.63 10.53
CA ILE A 154 0.44 -5.35 9.39
C ILE A 154 -0.36 -4.54 8.39
N ALA A 155 0.01 -3.27 8.22
CA ALA A 155 -0.56 -2.41 7.21
C ALA A 155 -0.26 -2.94 5.81
N LYS A 156 -1.25 -2.86 4.93
CA LYS A 156 -1.10 -3.10 3.49
C LYS A 156 -1.31 -1.77 2.79
N ILE A 157 -0.27 -1.30 2.10
CA ILE A 157 -0.19 0.06 1.58
C ILE A 157 0.12 -0.02 0.08
N ILE A 158 -0.64 0.72 -0.71
CA ILE A 158 -0.34 1.07 -2.09
C ILE A 158 0.43 2.39 -2.04
N ALA A 159 1.70 2.35 -2.40
CA ALA A 159 2.61 3.49 -2.31
C ALA A 159 2.92 4.01 -3.72
N PHE A 160 2.77 5.32 -3.93
CA PHE A 160 3.14 6.02 -5.16
C PHE A 160 4.36 6.90 -4.91
N GLU A 161 5.49 6.51 -5.48
CA GLU A 161 6.75 7.23 -5.38
C GLU A 161 6.79 8.34 -6.43
N SER A 162 7.09 9.58 -6.02
CA SER A 162 7.14 10.75 -6.90
C SER A 162 8.53 11.34 -7.04
N THR A 163 8.88 11.72 -8.27
CA THR A 163 10.13 12.45 -8.56
C THR A 163 9.97 13.95 -8.30
N GLU A 164 11.08 14.67 -8.33
CA GLU A 164 11.09 16.14 -8.26
C GLU A 164 10.26 16.80 -9.36
N GLU A 165 10.32 16.25 -10.57
CA GLU A 165 9.58 16.79 -11.72
C GLU A 165 8.07 16.59 -11.57
N PHE A 166 7.62 15.48 -10.99
CA PHE A 166 6.22 15.31 -10.63
C PHE A 166 5.80 16.36 -9.61
N GLU A 167 6.57 16.51 -8.52
CA GLU A 167 6.22 17.43 -7.44
C GLU A 167 6.20 18.90 -7.84
N LYS A 168 6.95 19.31 -8.88
CA LYS A 168 6.84 20.67 -9.41
C LYS A 168 5.46 20.95 -10.02
N LYS A 169 4.82 19.94 -10.59
CA LYS A 169 3.60 20.08 -11.41
C LYS A 169 2.34 19.62 -10.70
N TYR A 170 2.43 18.54 -9.93
CA TYR A 170 1.29 17.77 -9.46
C TYR A 170 1.38 17.44 -7.98
N GLU A 171 0.23 17.13 -7.38
CA GLU A 171 0.08 16.55 -6.05
C GLU A 171 -0.97 15.42 -6.12
N ILE A 172 -0.67 14.24 -5.58
CA ILE A 172 -1.69 13.19 -5.46
C ILE A 172 -2.68 13.55 -4.35
N LYS A 173 -3.99 13.42 -4.63
CA LYS A 173 -5.07 13.74 -3.68
C LYS A 173 -5.78 12.51 -3.14
N SER A 174 -6.15 11.56 -4.00
CA SER A 174 -6.92 10.39 -3.57
C SER A 174 -6.74 9.21 -4.50
N LEU A 175 -6.91 8.01 -3.93
CA LEU A 175 -7.04 6.76 -4.66
C LEU A 175 -8.41 6.16 -4.34
N LYS A 176 -9.12 5.68 -5.36
CA LYS A 176 -10.37 4.93 -5.21
C LYS A 176 -10.25 3.63 -5.98
N LEU A 177 -10.58 2.52 -5.33
CA LEU A 177 -10.60 1.21 -5.97
C LEU A 177 -11.91 1.05 -6.75
N ASN A 178 -11.85 0.59 -7.99
CA ASN A 178 -13.03 0.47 -8.85
C ASN A 178 -13.56 -0.98 -8.82
N SER A 179 -14.43 -1.29 -7.84
CA SER A 179 -15.27 -2.49 -7.88
C SER A 179 -16.68 -2.21 -7.33
N GLU A 180 -17.63 -3.05 -7.73
CA GLU A 180 -19.07 -2.89 -7.50
C GLU A 180 -19.51 -3.07 -6.03
N GLU A 181 -18.73 -3.73 -5.17
CA GLU A 181 -19.24 -4.25 -3.88
C GLU A 181 -18.87 -3.44 -2.63
N SER A 182 -18.22 -2.29 -2.79
CA SER A 182 -17.91 -1.23 -1.81
C SER A 182 -16.61 -0.57 -2.25
N ASN A 183 -16.21 0.55 -1.64
CA ASN A 183 -14.88 1.13 -1.87
C ASN A 183 -14.16 1.22 -0.52
N ILE A 184 -12.85 0.96 -0.54
CA ILE A 184 -12.03 1.12 0.66
C ILE A 184 -11.86 2.62 0.89
N ASP A 185 -12.30 3.09 2.04
CA ASP A 185 -11.98 4.44 2.48
C ASP A 185 -10.57 4.45 3.08
N PHE A 186 -9.59 4.94 2.33
CA PHE A 186 -8.22 5.11 2.83
C PHE A 186 -8.08 6.29 3.79
N GLU A 187 -9.03 7.23 3.79
CA GLU A 187 -8.95 8.43 4.61
C GLU A 187 -9.22 8.15 6.09
N GLN A 188 -9.97 7.10 6.40
CA GLN A 188 -10.20 6.66 7.78
C GLN A 188 -8.90 6.31 8.53
N ASN A 189 -7.85 5.89 7.81
CA ASN A 189 -6.56 5.51 8.39
C ASN A 189 -5.56 6.68 8.48
N ARG A 190 -5.99 7.91 8.19
CA ARG A 190 -5.16 9.13 8.33
C ARG A 190 -5.15 9.69 9.74
N THR A 191 -6.16 9.34 10.53
CA THR A 191 -6.39 9.85 11.87
C THR A 191 -6.31 8.73 12.90
N GLY A 192 -5.91 9.05 14.13
CA GLY A 192 -5.81 8.09 15.22
C GLY A 192 -4.37 7.87 15.69
N PHE A 193 -4.22 6.94 16.63
CA PHE A 193 -2.94 6.64 17.26
C PHE A 193 -1.97 5.96 16.28
N ALA A 194 -2.45 4.94 15.56
CA ALA A 194 -1.78 4.40 14.38
C ALA A 194 -2.38 5.09 13.14
N LYS A 195 -1.53 5.68 12.31
CA LYS A 195 -1.95 6.38 11.09
C LYS A 195 -1.01 6.08 9.93
N ILE A 196 -1.54 6.16 8.73
CA ILE A 196 -0.78 6.10 7.47
C ILE A 196 -0.80 7.51 6.91
N ASN A 197 0.32 8.23 6.93
CA ASN A 197 0.33 9.59 6.39
C ASN A 197 0.14 9.54 4.87
N LEU A 198 -0.60 10.50 4.31
CA LEU A 198 -0.80 10.58 2.86
C LEU A 198 0.52 10.74 2.11
N LYS A 199 1.48 11.48 2.69
CA LYS A 199 2.73 11.84 2.04
C LYS A 199 3.89 11.75 3.03
N GLU A 200 4.92 11.01 2.66
CA GLU A 200 6.14 10.81 3.45
C GLU A 200 7.37 10.93 2.54
N THR A 201 8.56 11.10 3.13
CA THR A 201 9.81 11.09 2.34
C THR A 201 10.06 9.71 1.77
N SER A 202 10.31 9.63 0.46
CA SER A 202 10.63 8.37 -0.21
C SER A 202 11.95 7.78 0.29
N ARG A 203 12.04 6.46 0.28
CA ARG A 203 13.29 5.71 0.51
C ARG A 203 13.89 5.17 -0.80
N GLU A 204 13.24 5.41 -1.94
CA GLU A 204 13.72 4.95 -3.24
C GLU A 204 14.67 5.99 -3.85
N PRO A 205 15.78 5.56 -4.46
CA PRO A 205 16.66 6.46 -5.19
C PRO A 205 15.90 7.19 -6.29
N GLN A 206 16.15 8.50 -6.45
CA GLN A 206 15.54 9.38 -7.46
C GLN A 206 14.08 9.80 -7.19
N TYR A 207 13.46 9.30 -6.11
CA TYR A 207 12.14 9.71 -5.67
C TYR A 207 12.28 10.53 -4.37
N ILE A 208 11.43 11.53 -4.20
CA ILE A 208 11.46 12.44 -3.04
C ILE A 208 10.32 12.16 -2.07
N TYR A 209 9.13 11.82 -2.56
CA TYR A 209 8.00 11.48 -1.69
C TYR A 209 7.34 10.17 -2.07
N SER A 210 6.74 9.54 -1.07
CA SER A 210 5.87 8.37 -1.19
C SER A 210 4.47 8.77 -0.75
N TYR A 211 3.49 8.63 -1.66
CA TYR A 211 2.09 8.83 -1.37
C TYR A 211 1.42 7.51 -1.03
N ASN A 212 0.99 7.36 0.22
CA ASN A 212 0.60 6.07 0.76
C ASN A 212 -0.92 5.96 0.89
N PHE A 213 -1.51 4.88 0.37
CA PHE A 213 -2.92 4.55 0.54
C PHE A 213 -3.04 3.14 1.11
N GLY A 214 -3.47 3.01 2.37
CA GLY A 214 -3.46 1.70 3.01
C GLY A 214 -4.45 1.53 4.14
N VAL A 215 -4.49 0.29 4.61
CA VAL A 215 -5.35 -0.17 5.71
C VAL A 215 -4.52 -1.03 6.68
N PHE A 216 -4.89 -1.03 7.95
CA PHE A 216 -4.27 -1.86 8.98
C PHE A 216 -4.87 -3.27 9.07
N ASP A 217 -6.04 -3.50 8.47
CA ASP A 217 -6.74 -4.78 8.51
C ASP A 217 -6.50 -5.60 7.23
N ASN A 218 -7.34 -6.60 6.97
CA ASN A 218 -7.29 -7.42 5.76
C ASN A 218 -8.21 -6.90 4.63
N SER A 219 -8.85 -5.74 4.80
CA SER A 219 -9.85 -5.22 3.85
C SER A 219 -9.28 -5.09 2.44
N LEU A 220 -8.03 -4.64 2.28
CA LEU A 220 -7.39 -4.53 0.97
C LEU A 220 -7.16 -5.90 0.31
N ALA A 221 -6.66 -6.87 1.07
CA ALA A 221 -6.44 -8.22 0.56
C ALA A 221 -7.77 -8.94 0.25
N ASP A 222 -8.79 -8.76 1.08
CA ASP A 222 -10.12 -9.32 0.86
C ASP A 222 -10.81 -8.70 -0.36
N TYR A 223 -10.62 -7.40 -0.57
CA TYR A 223 -11.10 -6.70 -1.76
C TYR A 223 -10.44 -7.23 -3.04
N PHE A 224 -9.12 -7.34 -3.02
CA PHE A 224 -8.34 -7.91 -4.12
C PHE A 224 -8.75 -9.36 -4.42
N LYS A 225 -8.98 -10.17 -3.37
CA LYS A 225 -9.49 -11.54 -3.48
C LYS A 225 -10.84 -11.61 -4.17
N LEU A 226 -11.77 -10.75 -3.75
CA LEU A 226 -13.13 -10.71 -4.26
C LEU A 226 -13.14 -10.34 -5.74
N PHE A 227 -12.41 -9.27 -6.11
CA PHE A 227 -12.24 -8.86 -7.49
C PHE A 227 -11.66 -10.00 -8.33
N TYR A 228 -10.53 -10.58 -7.92
CA TYR A 228 -9.87 -11.67 -8.65
C TYR A 228 -10.79 -12.89 -8.84
N LYS A 229 -11.56 -13.27 -7.81
CA LYS A 229 -12.51 -14.38 -7.91
C LYS A 229 -13.62 -14.14 -8.95
N LYS A 230 -14.12 -12.90 -9.04
CA LYS A 230 -15.20 -12.51 -9.96
C LYS A 230 -14.70 -12.32 -11.38
N SER A 231 -13.64 -11.55 -11.56
CA SER A 231 -13.15 -11.14 -12.89
C SER A 231 -12.15 -12.12 -13.50
N LYS A 232 -11.56 -13.01 -12.68
CA LYS A 232 -10.39 -13.83 -13.03
C LYS A 232 -9.24 -12.97 -13.56
N CYS A 233 -9.13 -11.73 -13.07
CA CYS A 233 -8.19 -10.74 -13.58
C CYS A 233 -7.15 -10.33 -12.56
N ASN A 234 -5.88 -10.30 -12.98
CA ASN A 234 -4.74 -9.84 -12.18
C ASN A 234 -4.55 -8.32 -12.21
N TYR A 235 -5.37 -7.59 -12.97
CA TYR A 235 -5.30 -6.14 -13.07
C TYR A 235 -6.56 -5.51 -12.54
N MET A 236 -6.42 -4.76 -11.47
CA MET A 236 -7.52 -4.10 -10.80
C MET A 236 -7.61 -2.64 -11.25
N PRO A 237 -8.73 -2.21 -11.83
CA PRO A 237 -8.95 -0.80 -12.13
C PRO A 237 -9.06 0.02 -10.84
N ALA A 238 -8.50 1.23 -10.86
CA ALA A 238 -8.58 2.21 -9.78
C ALA A 238 -8.61 3.62 -10.37
N TYR A 239 -9.14 4.57 -9.61
CA TYR A 239 -9.15 5.98 -9.94
C TYR A 239 -8.14 6.73 -9.09
N LEU A 240 -7.10 7.26 -9.72
CA LEU A 240 -6.09 8.10 -9.08
C LEU A 240 -6.39 9.56 -9.42
N THR A 241 -6.65 10.37 -8.40
CA THR A 241 -6.88 11.80 -8.55
C THR A 241 -5.62 12.57 -8.18
N ILE A 242 -5.15 13.37 -9.12
CA ILE A 242 -4.05 14.31 -8.94
C ILE A 242 -4.56 15.74 -9.08
N LYS A 243 -3.89 16.68 -8.42
CA LYS A 243 -4.12 18.10 -8.53
C LYS A 243 -2.99 18.74 -9.30
N ASP A 244 -3.33 19.45 -10.37
CA ASP A 244 -2.41 20.33 -11.09
C ASP A 244 -2.16 21.59 -10.25
N LYS A 245 -0.90 21.84 -9.90
CA LYS A 245 -0.51 22.96 -9.03
C LYS A 245 -0.60 24.31 -9.74
N GLN A 246 -0.45 24.34 -11.07
CA GLN A 246 -0.51 25.58 -11.86
C GLN A 246 -1.95 26.04 -12.08
N THR A 247 -2.84 25.11 -12.40
CA THR A 247 -4.25 25.41 -12.71
C THR A 247 -5.18 25.22 -11.52
N ASN A 248 -4.70 24.61 -10.43
CA ASN A 248 -5.47 24.24 -9.24
C ASN A 248 -6.66 23.33 -9.56
N LYS A 249 -6.62 22.60 -10.69
CA LYS A 249 -7.66 21.68 -11.14
C LYS A 249 -7.29 20.24 -10.82
N ASP A 250 -8.28 19.47 -10.43
CA ASP A 250 -8.14 18.04 -10.22
C ASP A 250 -8.33 17.29 -11.55
N LYS A 251 -7.48 16.31 -11.78
CA LYS A 251 -7.57 15.33 -12.89
C LYS A 251 -7.65 13.94 -12.29
N THR A 252 -8.58 13.12 -12.77
CA THR A 252 -8.72 11.74 -12.33
C THR A 252 -8.40 10.81 -13.47
N TYR A 253 -7.49 9.87 -13.21
CA TYR A 253 -7.05 8.86 -14.15
C TYR A 253 -7.58 7.50 -13.74
N GLU A 254 -8.13 6.75 -14.70
CA GLU A 254 -8.34 5.31 -14.53
C GLU A 254 -7.01 4.60 -14.77
N ILE A 255 -6.52 3.94 -13.72
CA ILE A 255 -5.25 3.23 -13.70
C ILE A 255 -5.49 1.74 -13.42
N ILE A 256 -4.52 0.89 -13.73
CA ILE A 256 -4.53 -0.52 -13.32
C ILE A 256 -3.46 -0.82 -12.27
N LEU A 257 -3.85 -1.60 -11.27
CA LEU A 257 -2.99 -2.11 -10.20
C LEU A 257 -2.77 -3.61 -10.36
N ASN A 258 -1.52 -4.06 -10.32
CA ASN A 258 -1.18 -5.47 -10.47
C ASN A 258 -1.42 -6.23 -9.14
N LEU A 259 -2.43 -7.09 -9.12
CA LEU A 259 -2.80 -7.94 -7.98
C LEU A 259 -1.80 -9.08 -7.74
N LYS A 260 -1.23 -9.64 -8.82
CA LYS A 260 -0.19 -10.68 -8.74
C LYS A 260 1.04 -10.16 -8.01
N LEU A 261 1.46 -8.93 -8.29
CA LEU A 261 2.59 -8.29 -7.60
C LEU A 261 2.36 -8.18 -6.08
N PHE A 262 1.15 -7.84 -5.65
CA PHE A 262 0.80 -7.79 -4.22
C PHE A 262 0.91 -9.18 -3.59
N ASN A 263 0.36 -10.20 -4.24
CA ASN A 263 0.34 -11.56 -3.74
C ASN A 263 1.74 -12.19 -3.71
N ASP A 264 2.53 -11.99 -4.76
CA ASP A 264 3.92 -12.47 -4.86
C ASP A 264 4.80 -11.84 -3.78
N ALA A 265 4.61 -10.54 -3.47
CA ALA A 265 5.33 -9.89 -2.39
C ALA A 265 5.01 -10.53 -1.03
N ILE A 266 3.75 -10.88 -0.75
CA ILE A 266 3.38 -11.60 0.48
C ILE A 266 4.02 -12.99 0.52
N ARG A 267 4.06 -13.73 -0.60
CA ARG A 267 4.73 -15.04 -0.66
C ARG A 267 6.20 -14.94 -0.27
N LEU A 268 6.93 -14.01 -0.87
CA LEU A 268 8.34 -13.77 -0.56
C LEU A 268 8.57 -13.32 0.89
N ILE A 269 7.64 -12.55 1.47
CA ILE A 269 7.67 -12.21 2.90
C ILE A 269 7.56 -13.47 3.75
N PHE A 270 6.65 -14.40 3.43
CA PHE A 270 6.53 -15.66 4.16
C PHE A 270 7.73 -16.58 3.99
N ASP A 271 8.30 -16.65 2.80
CA ASP A 271 9.51 -17.46 2.55
C ASP A 271 10.68 -16.97 3.40
N LYS A 272 10.82 -15.64 3.57
CA LYS A 272 11.85 -15.03 4.40
C LYS A 272 11.52 -15.06 5.90
N TYR A 273 10.25 -14.91 6.26
CA TYR A 273 9.76 -14.83 7.63
C TYR A 273 8.68 -15.88 7.89
N SER A 274 9.09 -17.15 7.90
CA SER A 274 8.18 -18.30 8.02
C SER A 274 7.33 -18.32 9.30
N ASN A 275 7.78 -17.65 10.36
CA ASN A 275 7.05 -17.51 11.62
C ASN A 275 6.05 -16.34 11.63
N LEU A 276 5.98 -15.54 10.57
CA LEU A 276 4.99 -14.47 10.45
C LEU A 276 3.59 -15.06 10.36
N SER A 277 2.62 -14.45 11.03
CA SER A 277 1.25 -14.96 11.03
C SER A 277 0.58 -14.84 9.66
N LYS A 278 0.02 -15.97 9.18
CA LYS A 278 -0.82 -16.02 7.99
C LYS A 278 -2.15 -15.29 8.14
N GLU A 279 -2.60 -15.05 9.37
CA GLU A 279 -3.81 -14.26 9.64
C GLU A 279 -3.58 -12.77 9.40
N LYS A 280 -2.33 -12.31 9.59
CA LYS A 280 -1.95 -10.90 9.42
C LYS A 280 -1.66 -10.51 7.97
N LEU A 281 -1.15 -11.44 7.16
CA LEU A 281 -0.96 -11.26 5.72
C LEU A 281 -1.67 -12.35 4.95
N LYS A 282 -2.84 -12.03 4.41
CA LYS A 282 -3.66 -12.98 3.67
C LYS A 282 -3.24 -13.04 2.21
N LEU A 283 -2.78 -14.20 1.77
CA LEU A 283 -2.71 -14.53 0.35
C LEU A 283 -4.12 -14.67 -0.22
N PHE A 284 -4.30 -14.23 -1.45
CA PHE A 284 -5.60 -14.29 -2.12
C PHE A 284 -5.56 -14.89 -3.51
N ILE A 285 -4.38 -14.94 -4.13
CA ILE A 285 -4.09 -15.81 -5.27
C ILE A 285 -3.30 -16.97 -4.70
N ASP A 286 -4.04 -17.96 -4.22
CA ASP A 286 -3.52 -19.29 -3.96
C ASP A 286 -4.34 -20.25 -4.82
N GLU A 287 -3.63 -21.09 -5.58
CA GLU A 287 -4.12 -22.44 -5.91
C GLU A 287 -4.27 -23.24 -4.61
#